data_AF-A0A3D2VBX1-F1
#
_entry.id   AF-A0A3D2VBX1-F1
#
_cell.length_a   1.000
_cell.length_b   1.000
_cell.length_c   1.000
_cell.angle_alpha   90.00
_cell.angle_beta   90.00
_cell.angle_gamma   90.00
#
_symmetry.space_group_name_H-M   'P 1'
#
loop_
_entity.id
_entity.type
_entity.pdbx_description
1 polymer ?
#
loop_
_entity_poly.entity_id
_entity_poly.type
_entity_poly.pdbx_seq_one_letter_code
_entity_poly.pdbx_strand_id
1 'polypeptide(L)'
;ILSYIMCRAMNRRFLSVILGGFGGETSSGSGPKIEGEAVAVSAEETIQLLTSAKSVVIVPGYGMAVAHAQHPVSELVKILKDRGVKTRFAIHPVAGRMPGHMNVLLAEARVAYDIVLEMDEINADFPDTDVVLVIGANDIVNPAAQEVPDSPIAGMPVLEVWKAQTTIILKRSMATGYAGVDNPLFYRSNSRMLFGDAKESISTVLAGL
;
A
#
# COMPACT_ATOMS: atom_id res chain seq x y z
N ILE A 1 9.91 -16.99 -17.18
CA ILE A 1 8.58 -17.06 -16.52
C ILE A 1 8.38 -15.87 -15.57
N LEU A 2 9.21 -15.71 -14.53
CA LEU A 2 9.05 -14.64 -13.54
C LEU A 2 9.01 -13.21 -14.12
N SER A 3 9.92 -12.89 -15.05
CA SER A 3 9.96 -11.58 -15.70
C SER A 3 8.69 -11.24 -16.49
N TYR A 4 8.02 -12.25 -17.08
CA TYR A 4 6.74 -12.07 -17.77
C TYR A 4 5.61 -11.75 -16.80
N ILE A 5 5.57 -12.43 -15.65
CA ILE A 5 4.58 -12.18 -14.58
C ILE A 5 4.74 -10.75 -14.05
N MET A 6 5.96 -10.30 -13.79
CA MET A 6 6.22 -8.91 -13.36
C MET A 6 5.78 -7.88 -14.40
N CYS A 7 6.13 -8.10 -15.67
CA CYS A 7 5.73 -7.20 -16.76
C CYS A 7 4.21 -7.10 -16.87
N ARG A 8 3.50 -8.23 -16.79
CA ARG A 8 2.03 -8.26 -16.78
C ARG A 8 1.45 -7.53 -15.57
N ALA A 9 2.01 -7.72 -14.38
CA ALA A 9 1.58 -7.05 -13.15
C ALA A 9 1.84 -5.53 -13.15
N MET A 10 2.78 -5.04 -13.97
CA MET A 10 3.00 -3.60 -14.19
C MET A 10 2.17 -3.04 -15.36
N ASN A 11 1.38 -3.89 -16.04
CA ASN A 11 0.75 -3.58 -17.33
C ASN A 11 1.75 -3.08 -18.40
N ARG A 12 2.93 -3.71 -18.49
CA ARG A 12 3.99 -3.35 -19.46
C ARG A 12 4.41 -4.54 -20.31
N ARG A 13 4.83 -4.26 -21.56
CA ARG A 13 5.42 -5.27 -22.45
C ARG A 13 6.89 -5.52 -22.08
N PHE A 14 7.30 -6.78 -22.09
CA PHE A 14 8.67 -7.20 -21.73
C PHE A 14 9.76 -6.45 -22.52
N LEU A 15 9.58 -6.29 -23.83
CA LEU A 15 10.52 -5.55 -24.70
C LEU A 15 10.66 -4.08 -24.30
N SER A 16 9.57 -3.43 -23.89
CA SER A 16 9.58 -2.04 -23.44
C SER A 16 10.38 -1.84 -22.15
N VAL A 17 10.39 -2.84 -21.27
CA VAL A 17 11.16 -2.81 -20.01
C VAL A 17 12.66 -2.97 -20.26
N ILE A 18 13.05 -3.88 -21.16
CA ILE A 18 14.47 -4.14 -21.49
C ILE A 18 15.11 -2.98 -22.27
N LEU A 19 14.35 -2.34 -23.16
CA LEU A 19 14.86 -1.23 -24.00
C LEU A 19 14.81 0.13 -23.30
N GLY A 20 14.57 0.17 -21.98
CA GLY A 20 14.58 1.41 -21.19
C GLY A 20 13.38 2.33 -21.45
N GLY A 21 12.31 1.82 -22.06
CA GLY A 21 11.13 2.60 -22.43
C GLY A 21 10.21 2.88 -21.25
N PHE A 22 10.63 3.73 -20.31
CA PHE A 22 9.69 4.63 -19.63
C PHE A 22 9.10 5.55 -20.69
N GLY A 23 7.86 5.29 -21.10
CA GLY A 23 7.09 6.18 -21.99
C GLY A 23 7.82 6.55 -23.28
N GLY A 24 7.74 5.70 -24.29
CA GLY A 24 7.84 6.23 -25.65
C GLY A 24 6.71 7.25 -25.83
N GLU A 25 7.09 8.48 -26.12
CA GLU A 25 6.34 9.73 -25.99
C GLU A 25 6.19 10.21 -24.53
N THR A 26 6.93 11.28 -24.25
CA THR A 26 6.66 12.22 -23.16
C THR A 26 5.24 12.76 -23.32
N SER A 27 4.24 12.05 -22.82
CA SER A 27 3.00 12.68 -22.43
C SER A 27 3.34 13.52 -21.20
N SER A 28 3.68 14.78 -21.45
CA SER A 28 3.58 15.88 -20.49
C SER A 28 2.10 16.12 -20.15
N GLY A 29 1.40 15.06 -19.75
CA GLY A 29 0.05 15.11 -19.26
C GLY A 29 0.13 15.67 -17.86
N SER A 30 -0.15 16.96 -17.74
CA SER A 30 -0.74 17.49 -16.51
C SER A 30 -2.00 16.67 -16.24
N GLY A 31 -1.86 15.57 -15.48
CA GLY A 31 -3.01 14.84 -14.98
C GLY A 31 -3.94 15.84 -14.26
N PRO A 32 -5.25 15.53 -14.17
CA PRO A 32 -6.20 16.42 -13.53
C PRO A 32 -5.63 16.91 -12.19
N LYS A 33 -5.65 18.23 -11.96
CA LYS A 33 -5.24 18.80 -10.67
C LYS A 33 -5.99 18.04 -9.59
N ILE A 34 -5.26 17.39 -8.70
CA ILE A 34 -5.90 16.66 -7.60
C ILE A 34 -6.58 17.70 -6.72
N GLU A 35 -7.90 17.67 -6.71
CA GLU A 35 -8.72 18.49 -5.83
C GLU A 35 -8.87 17.78 -4.49
N GLY A 36 -8.61 18.52 -3.39
CA GLY A 36 -8.75 18.02 -2.04
C GLY A 36 -7.56 18.37 -1.16
N GLU A 37 -7.77 18.29 0.15
CA GLU A 37 -6.71 18.44 1.16
C GLU A 37 -6.43 17.08 1.77
N ALA A 38 -5.15 16.74 1.90
CA ALA A 38 -4.74 15.51 2.56
C ALA A 38 -4.98 15.63 4.07
N VAL A 39 -5.86 14.80 4.62
CA VAL A 39 -6.21 14.84 6.04
C VAL A 39 -5.16 14.06 6.84
N ALA A 40 -4.39 14.75 7.67
CA ALA A 40 -3.46 14.10 8.59
C ALA A 40 -4.20 13.37 9.73
N VAL A 41 -3.57 12.35 10.30
CA VAL A 41 -4.04 11.64 11.49
C VAL A 41 -2.90 11.46 12.48
N SER A 42 -3.19 11.56 13.77
CA SER A 42 -2.20 11.32 14.82
C SER A 42 -2.02 9.82 15.10
N ALA A 43 -0.96 9.47 15.83
CA ALA A 43 -0.80 8.10 16.32
C ALA A 43 -1.93 7.70 17.28
N GLU A 44 -2.39 8.62 18.13
CA GLU A 44 -3.48 8.40 19.08
C GLU A 44 -4.81 8.11 18.37
N GLU A 45 -5.15 8.89 17.35
CA GLU A 45 -6.33 8.66 16.51
C GLU A 45 -6.21 7.33 15.74
N THR A 46 -5.01 7.01 15.25
CA THR A 46 -4.73 5.72 14.60
C THR A 46 -4.98 4.55 15.56
N ILE A 47 -4.54 4.65 16.82
CA ILE A 47 -4.80 3.65 17.86
C ILE A 47 -6.31 3.49 18.09
N GLN A 48 -7.07 4.60 18.16
CA GLN A 48 -8.52 4.56 18.35
C GLN A 48 -9.23 3.86 17.19
N LEU A 49 -8.83 4.16 15.94
CA LEU A 49 -9.36 3.51 14.74
C LEU A 49 -9.07 2.01 14.74
N LEU A 50 -7.83 1.61 15.07
CA LEU A 50 -7.43 0.20 15.12
C LEU A 50 -8.10 -0.56 16.27
N THR A 51 -8.29 0.08 17.42
CA THR A 51 -8.97 -0.53 18.58
C THR A 51 -10.45 -0.77 18.32
N SER A 52 -11.08 0.09 17.52
CA SER A 52 -12.50 -0.01 17.18
C SER A 52 -12.80 -0.92 15.98
N ALA A 53 -11.76 -1.27 15.21
CA ALA A 53 -11.89 -2.08 14.00
C ALA A 53 -12.16 -3.56 14.33
N LYS A 54 -13.01 -4.21 13.53
CA LYS A 54 -13.20 -5.67 13.55
C LYS A 54 -12.35 -6.37 12.50
N SER A 55 -11.95 -5.63 11.46
CA SER A 55 -11.15 -6.11 10.35
C SER A 55 -10.08 -5.10 9.94
N VAL A 56 -8.84 -5.57 9.84
CA VAL A 56 -7.68 -4.75 9.46
C VAL A 56 -6.90 -5.44 8.34
N VAL A 57 -6.60 -4.70 7.27
CA VAL A 57 -5.72 -5.18 6.19
C VAL A 57 -4.46 -4.34 6.15
N ILE A 58 -3.30 -4.99 6.18
CA ILE A 58 -1.99 -4.36 6.05
C ILE A 58 -1.53 -4.47 4.59
N VAL A 59 -1.18 -3.34 3.97
CA VAL A 59 -0.61 -3.27 2.63
C VAL A 59 0.86 -2.83 2.74
N PRO A 60 1.82 -3.77 2.78
CA PRO A 60 3.23 -3.44 2.87
C PRO A 60 3.79 -2.98 1.51
N GLY A 61 4.57 -1.91 1.55
CA GLY A 61 5.30 -1.39 0.39
C GLY A 61 6.79 -1.28 0.64
N TYR A 62 7.51 -0.73 -0.34
CA TYR A 62 8.96 -0.59 -0.26
C TYR A 62 9.43 0.28 0.92
N GLY A 63 8.63 1.28 1.32
CA GLY A 63 8.96 2.12 2.48
C GLY A 63 9.02 1.32 3.79
N MET A 64 8.23 0.25 3.93
CA MET A 64 8.34 -0.67 5.08
C MET A 64 9.71 -1.36 5.13
N ALA A 65 10.20 -1.81 3.96
CA ALA A 65 11.50 -2.45 3.83
C ALA A 65 12.65 -1.49 4.15
N VAL A 66 12.59 -0.26 3.60
CA VAL A 66 13.60 0.78 3.84
C VAL A 66 13.71 1.15 5.32
N ALA A 67 12.57 1.18 6.03
CA ALA A 67 12.54 1.49 7.45
C ALA A 67 12.85 0.28 8.36
N HIS A 68 13.00 -0.92 7.80
CA HIS A 68 13.08 -2.18 8.55
C HIS A 68 11.91 -2.35 9.55
N ALA A 69 10.69 -2.05 9.09
CA ALA A 69 9.49 -2.03 9.92
C ALA A 69 8.73 -3.38 9.97
N GLN A 70 9.22 -4.42 9.31
CA GLN A 70 8.52 -5.72 9.23
C GLN A 70 8.28 -6.37 10.60
N HIS A 71 9.23 -6.24 11.54
CA HIS A 71 9.10 -6.80 12.89
C HIS A 71 8.02 -6.11 13.73
N PRO A 72 8.03 -4.77 13.90
CA PRO A 72 6.95 -4.10 14.63
C PRO A 72 5.59 -4.26 13.92
N VAL A 73 5.55 -4.33 12.58
CA VAL A 73 4.29 -4.62 11.88
C VAL A 73 3.77 -6.04 12.21
N SER A 74 4.66 -7.04 12.29
CA SER A 74 4.28 -8.40 12.71
C SER A 74 3.75 -8.44 14.15
N GLU A 75 4.37 -7.70 15.06
CA GLU A 75 3.91 -7.54 16.44
C GLU A 75 2.54 -6.85 16.52
N LEU A 76 2.31 -5.82 15.70
CA LEU A 76 1.03 -5.11 15.62
C LEU A 76 -0.08 -6.06 15.21
N VAL A 77 0.17 -6.85 14.16
CA VAL A 77 -0.78 -7.86 13.69
C VAL A 77 -1.09 -8.89 14.77
N LYS A 78 -0.07 -9.32 15.53
CA LYS A 78 -0.26 -10.25 16.65
C LYS A 78 -1.19 -9.66 17.72
N ILE A 79 -0.93 -8.44 18.19
CA ILE A 79 -1.75 -7.77 19.21
C ILE A 79 -3.20 -7.61 18.75
N LEU A 80 -3.41 -7.20 17.49
CA LEU A 80 -4.75 -7.07 16.92
C LEU A 80 -5.47 -8.43 16.85
N LYS A 81 -4.77 -9.49 16.42
CA LYS A 81 -5.33 -10.85 16.40
C LYS A 81 -5.68 -11.36 17.79
N ASP A 82 -4.83 -11.10 18.79
CA ASP A 82 -5.08 -11.48 20.19
C ASP A 82 -6.33 -10.77 20.76
N ARG A 83 -6.71 -9.61 20.19
CA ARG A 83 -7.97 -8.90 20.48
C ARG A 83 -9.17 -9.37 19.67
N GLY A 84 -9.01 -10.39 18.83
CA GLY A 84 -10.08 -10.93 17.98
C GLY A 84 -10.33 -10.14 16.69
N VAL A 85 -9.44 -9.22 16.32
CA VAL A 85 -9.53 -8.48 15.05
C VAL A 85 -9.10 -9.39 13.89
N LYS A 86 -9.89 -9.42 12.80
CA LYS A 86 -9.54 -10.13 11.57
C LYS A 86 -8.42 -9.37 10.84
N THR A 87 -7.17 -9.75 11.10
CA THR A 87 -5.99 -9.07 10.55
C THR A 87 -5.29 -9.88 9.46
N ARG A 88 -5.08 -9.28 8.29
CA ARG A 88 -4.48 -9.93 7.11
C ARG A 88 -3.52 -9.00 6.37
N PHE A 89 -2.63 -9.56 5.56
CA PHE A 89 -1.75 -8.83 4.64
C PHE A 89 -2.27 -8.94 3.21
N ALA A 90 -2.21 -7.83 2.49
CA ALA A 90 -2.50 -7.73 1.05
C ALA A 90 -1.20 -7.47 0.28
N ILE A 91 -0.76 -8.45 -0.50
CA ILE A 91 0.51 -8.38 -1.24
C ILE A 91 0.24 -8.04 -2.70
N HIS A 92 0.83 -6.93 -3.15
CA HIS A 92 0.88 -6.61 -4.57
C HIS A 92 2.03 -7.38 -5.23
N PRO A 93 1.86 -8.00 -6.42
CA PRO A 93 2.89 -8.82 -7.06
C PRO A 93 4.23 -8.12 -7.34
N VAL A 94 4.20 -6.79 -7.46
CA VAL A 94 5.39 -5.94 -7.66
C VAL A 94 5.70 -5.01 -6.47
N ALA A 95 5.17 -5.30 -5.28
CA ALA A 95 5.55 -4.58 -4.07
C ALA A 95 7.06 -4.76 -3.78
N GLY A 96 7.77 -3.65 -3.60
CA GLY A 96 9.19 -3.65 -3.26
C GLY A 96 10.12 -3.35 -4.45
N ARG A 97 11.17 -4.18 -4.60
CA ARG A 97 12.27 -4.00 -5.58
C ARG A 97 12.77 -5.32 -6.17
N MET A 98 12.21 -6.44 -5.72
CA MET A 98 12.44 -7.77 -6.26
C MET A 98 11.12 -8.55 -6.18
N PRO A 99 10.90 -9.55 -7.04
CA PRO A 99 9.76 -10.46 -6.92
C PRO A 99 9.69 -11.09 -5.52
N GLY A 100 8.50 -11.09 -4.93
CA GLY A 100 8.29 -11.66 -3.60
C GLY A 100 8.99 -10.91 -2.46
N HIS A 101 9.44 -9.66 -2.67
CA HIS A 101 10.19 -8.90 -1.65
C HIS A 101 9.41 -8.84 -0.33
N MET A 102 8.12 -8.52 -0.36
CA MET A 102 7.32 -8.43 0.86
C MET A 102 7.12 -9.81 1.50
N ASN A 103 6.89 -10.87 0.72
CA ASN A 103 6.73 -12.23 1.26
C ASN A 103 7.98 -12.68 2.03
N VAL A 104 9.19 -12.39 1.51
CA VAL A 104 10.45 -12.71 2.19
C VAL A 104 10.59 -11.96 3.52
N LEU A 105 10.32 -10.65 3.55
CA LEU A 105 10.42 -9.86 4.77
C LEU A 105 9.38 -10.26 5.82
N LEU A 106 8.16 -10.60 5.39
CA LEU A 106 7.12 -11.09 6.29
C LEU A 106 7.46 -12.47 6.86
N ALA A 107 8.06 -13.35 6.04
CA ALA A 107 8.57 -14.64 6.50
C ALA A 107 9.72 -14.47 7.51
N GLU A 108 10.65 -13.54 7.27
CA GLU A 108 11.70 -13.16 8.23
C GLU A 108 11.12 -12.65 9.55
N ALA A 109 10.05 -11.86 9.47
CA ALA A 109 9.29 -11.38 10.62
C ALA A 109 8.34 -12.43 11.24
N ARG A 110 8.42 -13.69 10.80
CA ARG A 110 7.63 -14.84 11.28
C ARG A 110 6.11 -14.65 11.18
N VAL A 111 5.67 -13.91 10.17
CA VAL A 111 4.24 -13.81 9.84
C VAL A 111 3.78 -15.14 9.25
N ALA A 112 2.66 -15.65 9.75
CA ALA A 112 2.07 -16.89 9.26
C ALA A 112 1.52 -16.70 7.83
N TYR A 113 1.78 -17.67 6.95
CA TYR A 113 1.42 -17.57 5.52
C TYR A 113 -0.10 -17.56 5.28
N ASP A 114 -0.91 -18.10 6.18
CA ASP A 114 -2.36 -18.17 6.08
C ASP A 114 -3.05 -16.80 6.11
N ILE A 115 -2.38 -15.79 6.68
CA ILE A 115 -2.87 -14.41 6.72
C ILE A 115 -2.19 -13.51 5.69
N VAL A 116 -1.38 -14.06 4.78
CA VAL A 116 -0.73 -13.34 3.69
C VAL A 116 -1.43 -13.70 2.38
N LEU A 117 -2.19 -12.75 1.84
CA LEU A 117 -3.00 -12.95 0.64
C LEU A 117 -2.43 -12.14 -0.53
N GLU A 118 -2.48 -12.74 -1.71
CA GLU A 118 -2.14 -12.05 -2.95
C GLU A 118 -3.28 -11.10 -3.36
N MET A 119 -2.95 -10.08 -4.14
CA MET A 119 -3.90 -9.03 -4.55
C MET A 119 -5.22 -9.57 -5.13
N ASP A 120 -5.16 -10.60 -5.99
CA ASP A 120 -6.33 -11.19 -6.63
C ASP A 120 -7.26 -11.89 -5.62
N GLU A 121 -6.74 -12.32 -4.48
CA GLU A 121 -7.49 -13.03 -3.44
C GLU A 121 -8.17 -12.08 -2.46
N ILE A 122 -7.63 -10.86 -2.27
CA ILE A 122 -8.07 -9.94 -1.21
C ILE A 122 -8.78 -8.68 -1.73
N ASN A 123 -8.65 -8.33 -3.01
CA ASN A 123 -9.27 -7.11 -3.55
C ASN A 123 -10.80 -7.07 -3.36
N ALA A 124 -11.48 -8.22 -3.46
CA ALA A 124 -12.92 -8.34 -3.26
C ALA A 124 -13.37 -8.07 -1.81
N ASP A 125 -12.45 -8.14 -0.84
CA ASP A 125 -12.75 -8.00 0.58
C ASP A 125 -12.60 -6.56 1.09
N PHE A 126 -12.02 -5.65 0.30
CA PHE A 126 -11.85 -4.25 0.72
C PHE A 126 -13.17 -3.55 1.08
N PRO A 127 -14.29 -3.71 0.35
CA PRO A 127 -15.57 -3.12 0.73
C PRO A 127 -16.05 -3.49 2.16
N ASP A 128 -15.70 -4.68 2.64
CA ASP A 128 -16.07 -5.19 3.97
C ASP A 128 -14.96 -5.01 5.01
N THR A 129 -13.91 -4.23 4.70
CA THR A 129 -12.77 -3.98 5.59
C THR A 129 -12.92 -2.64 6.31
N ASP A 130 -12.77 -2.64 7.64
CA ASP A 130 -12.92 -1.42 8.46
C ASP A 130 -11.71 -0.50 8.30
N VAL A 131 -10.49 -1.02 8.45
CA VAL A 131 -9.25 -0.23 8.36
C VAL A 131 -8.23 -0.90 7.46
N VAL A 132 -7.67 -0.12 6.53
CA VAL A 132 -6.49 -0.52 5.75
C VAL A 132 -5.28 0.31 6.19
N LEU A 133 -4.20 -0.34 6.58
CA LEU A 133 -2.91 0.30 6.85
C LEU A 133 -1.98 0.13 5.65
N VAL A 134 -1.78 1.21 4.89
CA VAL A 134 -0.85 1.26 3.76
C VAL A 134 0.52 1.71 4.29
N ILE A 135 1.50 0.80 4.31
CA ILE A 135 2.81 1.06 4.94
C ILE A 135 3.88 1.22 3.88
N GLY A 136 4.19 2.47 3.53
CA GLY A 136 5.28 2.77 2.60
C GLY A 136 5.03 2.30 1.16
N ALA A 137 3.77 2.19 0.76
CA ALA A 137 3.35 1.93 -0.63
C ALA A 137 2.80 3.22 -1.27
N ASN A 138 2.94 3.34 -2.58
CA ASN A 138 2.38 4.47 -3.34
C ASN A 138 1.74 3.98 -4.64
N ASP A 139 2.54 3.59 -5.63
CA ASP A 139 2.04 3.26 -6.97
C ASP A 139 1.07 2.07 -6.98
N ILE A 140 1.31 1.06 -6.13
CA ILE A 140 0.51 -0.18 -6.05
C ILE A 140 -0.87 -0.01 -5.39
N VAL A 141 -1.16 1.18 -4.86
CA VAL A 141 -2.46 1.55 -4.28
C VAL A 141 -3.04 2.80 -4.96
N ASN A 142 -2.51 3.19 -6.13
CA ASN A 142 -2.86 4.45 -6.78
C ASN A 142 -4.11 4.28 -7.68
N PRO A 143 -5.25 4.94 -7.36
CA PRO A 143 -6.47 4.85 -8.15
C PRO A 143 -6.32 5.35 -9.58
N ALA A 144 -5.32 6.22 -9.84
CA ALA A 144 -5.06 6.74 -11.18
C ALA A 144 -4.73 5.64 -12.20
N ALA A 145 -4.33 4.45 -11.75
CA ALA A 145 -4.16 3.30 -12.63
C ALA A 145 -5.48 2.85 -13.29
N GLN A 146 -6.63 3.10 -12.66
CA GLN A 146 -7.96 2.74 -13.20
C GLN A 146 -8.77 3.96 -13.66
N GLU A 147 -8.63 5.09 -12.96
CA GLU A 147 -9.51 6.25 -13.11
C GLU A 147 -8.98 7.29 -14.10
N VAL A 148 -7.68 7.27 -14.42
CA VAL A 148 -7.02 8.27 -15.27
C VAL A 148 -6.41 7.58 -16.50
N PRO A 149 -7.09 7.60 -17.66
CA PRO A 149 -6.63 6.88 -18.86
C PRO A 149 -5.23 7.25 -19.33
N ASP A 150 -4.82 8.52 -19.18
CA ASP A 150 -3.53 9.03 -19.63
C ASP A 150 -2.43 8.95 -18.54
N SER A 151 -2.70 8.27 -17.43
CA SER A 151 -1.72 8.08 -16.36
C SER A 151 -0.57 7.18 -16.82
N PRO A 152 0.70 7.46 -16.47
CA PRO A 152 1.83 6.56 -16.70
C PRO A 152 1.66 5.13 -16.13
N ILE A 153 0.72 4.95 -15.20
CA ILE A 153 0.38 3.65 -14.59
C ILE A 153 -1.00 3.13 -15.02
N ALA A 154 -1.62 3.71 -16.07
CA ALA A 154 -2.94 3.31 -16.54
C ALA A 154 -2.98 1.80 -16.91
N GLY A 155 -4.02 1.13 -16.44
CA GLY A 155 -4.25 -0.31 -16.58
C GLY A 155 -3.37 -1.21 -15.71
N MET A 156 -2.48 -0.65 -14.88
CA MET A 156 -1.79 -1.44 -13.85
C MET A 156 -2.82 -1.96 -12.84
N PRO A 157 -2.90 -3.28 -12.59
CA PRO A 157 -3.72 -3.76 -11.50
C PRO A 157 -3.15 -3.20 -10.18
N VAL A 158 -4.02 -2.82 -9.25
CA VAL A 158 -3.66 -2.19 -7.98
C VAL A 158 -4.51 -2.76 -6.86
N LEU A 159 -4.06 -2.58 -5.62
CA LEU A 159 -4.86 -2.86 -4.43
C LEU A 159 -5.87 -1.72 -4.24
N GLU A 160 -7.16 -2.06 -4.30
CA GLU A 160 -8.27 -1.10 -4.30
C GLU A 160 -8.64 -0.62 -2.89
N VAL A 161 -7.63 -0.23 -2.12
CA VAL A 161 -7.72 0.09 -0.69
C VAL A 161 -8.75 1.18 -0.38
N TRP A 162 -9.00 2.08 -1.35
CA TRP A 162 -10.00 3.15 -1.24
C TRP A 162 -11.43 2.64 -1.10
N LYS A 163 -11.70 1.35 -1.35
CA LYS A 163 -13.01 0.73 -1.14
C LYS A 163 -13.28 0.38 0.33
N ALA A 164 -12.26 0.38 1.19
CA ALA A 164 -12.42 0.16 2.62
C ALA A 164 -13.06 1.35 3.35
N GLN A 165 -13.57 1.13 4.57
CA GLN A 165 -14.21 2.19 5.34
C GLN A 165 -13.22 3.31 5.70
N THR A 166 -12.00 2.97 6.14
CA THR A 166 -10.91 3.92 6.40
C THR A 166 -9.58 3.40 5.85
N THR A 167 -8.84 4.24 5.13
CA THR A 167 -7.48 3.95 4.68
C THR A 167 -6.49 4.88 5.37
N ILE A 168 -5.54 4.31 6.11
CA ILE A 168 -4.47 5.07 6.76
C ILE A 168 -3.17 4.82 5.98
N ILE A 169 -2.54 5.90 5.49
CA ILE A 169 -1.34 5.85 4.67
C ILE A 169 -0.16 6.35 5.49
N LEU A 170 0.82 5.47 5.72
CA LEU A 170 2.07 5.78 6.42
C LEU A 170 3.15 6.17 5.41
N LYS A 171 3.61 7.43 5.48
CA LYS A 171 4.70 7.93 4.62
C LYS A 171 5.48 9.11 5.21
N ARG A 172 6.70 9.27 4.68
CA ARG A 172 7.64 10.41 4.82
C ARG A 172 6.97 11.80 4.79
N SER A 173 6.36 12.04 3.65
CA SER A 173 5.95 13.35 3.15
C SER A 173 5.01 13.14 1.97
N MET A 174 4.54 14.18 1.29
CA MET A 174 3.70 14.05 0.09
C MET A 174 4.44 13.62 -1.20
N ALA A 175 5.72 13.21 -1.11
CA ALA A 175 6.50 12.78 -2.27
C ALA A 175 5.87 11.63 -3.08
N THR A 176 6.15 11.64 -4.39
CA THR A 176 5.69 10.65 -5.38
C THR A 176 6.42 9.30 -5.24
N GLY A 177 5.85 8.28 -5.89
CA GLY A 177 6.39 6.92 -5.92
C GLY A 177 7.46 6.74 -7.00
N TYR A 178 7.68 5.49 -7.41
CA TYR A 178 8.66 5.18 -8.46
C TYR A 178 8.20 5.68 -9.83
N ALA A 179 6.89 5.64 -10.09
CA ALA A 179 6.31 6.14 -11.33
C ALA A 179 6.31 7.67 -11.47
N GLY A 180 6.65 8.42 -10.39
CA GLY A 180 6.70 9.88 -10.43
C GLY A 180 5.35 10.57 -10.59
N VAL A 181 4.24 9.86 -10.35
CA VAL A 181 2.87 10.37 -10.43
C VAL A 181 2.34 10.70 -9.04
N ASP A 182 1.49 11.73 -8.97
CA ASP A 182 0.71 11.99 -7.76
C ASP A 182 -0.34 10.89 -7.55
N ASN A 183 -0.80 10.75 -6.31
CA ASN A 183 -1.72 9.70 -5.93
C ASN A 183 -3.03 10.28 -5.36
N PRO A 184 -4.15 10.20 -6.13
CA PRO A 184 -5.46 10.67 -5.69
C PRO A 184 -5.96 10.01 -4.40
N LEU A 185 -5.45 8.82 -4.04
CA LEU A 185 -5.80 8.15 -2.78
C LEU A 185 -5.62 9.07 -1.57
N PHE A 186 -4.57 9.90 -1.55
CA PHE A 186 -4.21 10.71 -0.38
C PHE A 186 -5.23 11.81 -0.06
N TYR A 187 -6.15 12.09 -0.98
CA TYR A 187 -7.11 13.19 -0.92
C TYR A 187 -8.56 12.69 -0.80
N ARG A 188 -8.76 11.36 -0.73
CA ARG A 188 -10.10 10.79 -0.56
C ARG A 188 -10.62 11.04 0.85
N SER A 189 -11.94 11.18 0.97
CA SER A 189 -12.61 11.47 2.25
C SER A 189 -12.38 10.41 3.33
N ASN A 190 -12.19 9.15 2.94
CA ASN A 190 -11.88 8.02 3.83
C ASN A 190 -10.38 7.80 4.04
N SER A 191 -9.51 8.63 3.46
CA SER A 191 -8.06 8.52 3.61
C SER A 191 -7.53 9.39 4.74
N ARG A 192 -6.53 8.87 5.44
CA ARG A 192 -5.84 9.54 6.55
C ARG A 192 -4.33 9.38 6.39
N MET A 193 -3.59 10.47 6.55
CA MET A 193 -2.14 10.49 6.37
C MET A 193 -1.44 10.44 7.73
N LEU A 194 -0.78 9.32 8.03
CA LEU A 194 0.08 9.19 9.20
C LEU A 194 1.52 9.49 8.76
N PHE A 195 1.95 10.73 8.95
CA PHE A 195 3.27 11.17 8.53
C PHE A 195 4.36 10.74 9.51
N GLY A 196 5.45 10.20 8.97
CA GLY A 196 6.61 9.78 9.77
C GLY A 196 7.40 8.65 9.14
N ASP A 197 8.50 8.28 9.79
CA ASP A 197 9.18 7.01 9.50
C ASP A 197 8.24 5.84 9.81
N ALA A 198 8.24 4.81 8.97
CA ALA A 198 7.30 3.70 9.10
C ALA A 198 7.56 2.86 10.36
N LYS A 199 8.83 2.66 10.74
CA LYS A 199 9.18 1.89 11.94
C LYS A 199 8.85 2.67 13.19
N GLU A 200 9.19 3.96 13.23
CA GLU A 200 8.88 4.82 14.38
C GLU A 200 7.36 4.94 14.57
N SER A 201 6.61 5.26 13.50
CA SER A 201 5.16 5.44 13.57
C SER A 201 4.45 4.17 14.05
N ILE A 202 4.80 3.00 13.51
CA ILE A 202 4.22 1.72 13.95
C ILE A 202 4.64 1.41 15.39
N SER A 203 5.88 1.68 15.79
CA SER A 203 6.33 1.50 17.18
C SER A 203 5.55 2.38 18.16
N THR A 204 5.22 3.62 17.79
CA THR A 204 4.39 4.50 18.61
C THR A 204 2.95 3.98 18.70
N VAL A 205 2.37 3.55 17.59
CA VAL A 205 1.02 2.95 17.59
C VAL A 205 0.99 1.68 18.45
N LEU A 206 2.00 0.82 18.33
CA LEU A 206 2.17 -0.38 19.15
C LEU A 206 2.20 -0.08 20.65
N ALA A 207 2.95 0.94 21.07
CA ALA A 207 3.08 1.29 22.47
C ALA A 207 1.76 1.73 23.12
N GLY A 208 0.79 2.18 22.31
CA GLY A 208 -0.52 2.61 22.78
C GLY A 208 -1.65 1.59 22.58
N LEU A 209 -1.38 0.45 21.94
CA LEU A 209 -2.36 -0.64 21.79
C LEU A 209 -2.35 -1.56 22.99
#